data_AF-A0A7Y6XPP5-F1
#
_entry.id   AF-A0A7Y6XPP5-F1
#
_cell.length_a   1.000
_cell.length_b   1.000
_cell.length_c   1.000
_cell.angle_alpha   90.00
_cell.angle_beta   90.00
_cell.angle_gamma   90.00
#
_symmetry.space_group_name_H-M   'P 1'
#
loop_
_entity.id
_entity.type
_entity.pdbx_description
1 polymer ?
#
loop_
_entity_poly.entity_id
_entity_poly.type
_entity_poly.pdbx_seq_one_letter_code
_entity_poly.pdbx_strand_id
1 'polypeptide(L)' 'MKEDITNELMGRNEYSVIGVMSGTSLDGLDLALVHFTRNSPIAPWTFKIQQTETLTYPEKL' A
#
# COMPACT_ATOMS: atom_id res chain seq x y z
N MET A 1 0.37 26.69 -17.51
CA MET A 1 0.85 25.86 -18.63
C MET A 1 2.21 25.18 -18.37
N LYS A 2 3.28 25.87 -17.95
CA LYS A 2 4.56 25.20 -17.61
C LYS A 2 4.52 24.42 -16.28
N GLU A 3 3.82 24.92 -15.27
CA GLU A 3 3.61 24.23 -13.99
C GLU A 3 2.77 22.95 -14.14
N ASP A 4 1.72 23.00 -14.95
CA ASP A 4 0.80 21.86 -15.16
C ASP A 4 1.50 20.64 -15.78
N ILE A 5 2.36 20.87 -16.79
CA ILE A 5 3.18 19.82 -17.42
C ILE A 5 4.19 19.24 -16.41
N THR A 6 4.70 20.07 -15.49
CA THR A 6 5.67 19.65 -14.48
C THR A 6 5.02 18.72 -13.43
N ASN A 7 3.76 19.00 -13.06
CA ASN A 7 2.99 18.15 -12.15
C ASN A 7 2.59 16.81 -12.79
N GLU A 8 2.26 16.78 -14.08
CA GLU A 8 2.01 15.53 -14.83
C GLU A 8 3.26 14.64 -14.91
N LEU A 9 4.44 15.24 -15.10
CA LEU A 9 5.73 14.54 -15.13
C LEU A 9 6.16 13.98 -13.76
N MET A 10 5.62 14.48 -12.65
CA MET A 10 5.97 14.05 -11.29
C MET A 10 5.18 12.85 -10.79
N GLY A 11 4.12 12.42 -11.49
CA GLY A 11 3.32 11.25 -11.13
C GLY A 11 2.67 11.32 -9.75
N ARG A 12 1.82 10.35 -9.41
CA ARG A 12 1.29 10.24 -8.05
C ARG A 12 2.42 9.84 -7.10
N ASN A 13 2.57 10.62 -6.03
CA ASN A 13 3.65 10.51 -5.04
C ASN A 13 3.18 9.93 -3.70
N GLU A 14 1.88 9.66 -3.56
CA GLU A 14 1.29 9.05 -2.37
C GLU A 14 0.27 7.98 -2.78
N TYR A 15 0.27 6.86 -2.06
CA TYR A 15 -0.66 5.76 -2.28
C TYR A 15 -1.06 5.13 -0.95
N SER A 16 -2.36 5.01 -0.71
CA SER A 16 -2.88 4.11 0.31
C SER A 16 -3.21 2.76 -0.35
N VAL A 17 -2.56 1.70 0.12
CA VAL A 17 -2.64 0.36 -0.46
C VAL A 17 -3.07 -0.61 0.64
N ILE A 18 -3.98 -1.53 0.31
CA ILE A 18 -4.28 -2.68 1.14
C ILE A 18 -3.43 -3.84 0.64
N GLY A 19 -2.44 -4.24 1.44
CA GLY A 19 -1.70 -5.48 1.26
C GLY A 19 -2.53 -6.65 1.79
N VAL A 20 -2.54 -7.76 1.06
CA VAL A 20 -3.25 -8.98 1.40
C VAL A 20 -2.27 -10.15 1.29
N MET A 21 -2.20 -11.00 2.31
CA MET A 21 -1.35 -12.18 2.32
C MET A 21 -2.10 -13.38 2.90
N SER A 22 -2.03 -14.51 2.20
CA SER A 22 -2.49 -15.81 2.70
C SER A 22 -1.29 -16.75 2.75
N GLY A 23 -0.88 -17.12 3.97
CA GLY A 23 0.15 -18.12 4.17
C GLY A 23 -0.31 -19.51 3.73
N THR A 24 0.63 -20.43 3.54
CA THR A 24 0.33 -21.85 3.28
C THR A 24 -0.15 -22.60 4.52
N SER A 25 -0.11 -21.96 5.70
CA SER A 25 -0.61 -22.48 6.98
C SER A 25 -2.13 -22.57 7.06
N LEU A 26 -2.85 -21.82 6.21
CA LEU A 26 -4.33 -21.78 6.19
C LEU A 26 -4.95 -21.39 7.55
N ASP A 27 -4.27 -20.55 8.31
CA ASP A 27 -4.73 -20.03 9.62
C ASP A 27 -5.49 -18.70 9.50
N GLY A 28 -5.26 -17.94 8.42
CA GLY A 28 -6.02 -16.74 8.14
C GLY A 28 -5.55 -15.94 6.94
N LEU A 29 -6.21 -14.80 6.74
CA LEU A 29 -5.89 -13.78 5.75
C LEU A 29 -5.35 -12.55 6.46
N ASP A 30 -4.09 -12.23 6.21
CA ASP A 30 -3.46 -11.03 6.73
C ASP A 30 -3.76 -9.82 5.83
N LEU A 31 -4.18 -8.73 6.46
CA LEU A 31 -4.48 -7.44 5.84
C LEU A 31 -3.58 -6.37 6.44
N ALA A 32 -3.03 -5.51 5.58
CA ALA A 32 -2.26 -4.35 5.99
C ALA A 32 -2.64 -3.12 5.17
N LEU A 33 -3.16 -2.09 5.83
CA LEU A 33 -3.31 -0.76 5.22
C LEU A 33 -1.98 -0.02 5.34
N VAL A 34 -1.32 0.20 4.21
CA VAL A 34 -0.01 0.85 4.14
C VAL A 34 -0.11 2.13 3.31
N HIS A 35 0.38 3.22 3.86
CA HIS A 35 0.49 4.49 3.16
C HIS A 35 1.93 4.68 2.69
N PHE A 36 2.12 4.67 1.37
CA PHE A 36 3.40 4.90 0.71
C PHE A 36 3.50 6.36 0.27
N THR A 37 4.64 6.99 0.53
CA THR A 37 4.92 8.35 0.07
C THR A 37 6.32 8.45 -0.53
N ARG A 38 6.49 9.32 -1.52
CA ARG A 38 7.78 9.60 -2.14
C ARG A 38 7.90 11.08 -2.48
N ASN A 39 8.91 11.73 -1.93
CA ASN A 39 9.06 13.19 -2.03
C ASN A 39 9.53 13.68 -3.42
N SER A 40 10.11 12.82 -4.25
CA SER A 40 10.51 13.14 -5.62
C SER A 40 10.73 11.87 -6.45
N PRO A 41 10.74 11.92 -7.79
CA PRO A 41 10.91 10.73 -8.63
C PRO A 41 12.18 9.90 -8.35
N ILE A 42 13.24 10.55 -7.87
CA ILE A 42 14.54 9.92 -7.55
C ILE A 42 14.69 9.56 -6.06
N ALA A 43 13.78 10.02 -5.20
CA ALA A 43 13.80 9.71 -3.77
C ALA A 43 13.35 8.26 -3.53
N PRO A 44 13.85 7.60 -2.47
CA PRO A 44 13.29 6.32 -2.04
C PRO A 44 11.83 6.49 -1.60
N TRP A 45 11.04 5.43 -1.76
CA TRP A 45 9.73 5.35 -1.14
C TRP A 45 9.87 5.20 0.37
N THR A 46 9.03 5.91 1.10
CA THR A 46 8.80 5.70 2.53
C THR A 46 7.41 5.11 2.73
N PHE A 47 7.21 4.37 3.81
CA PHE A 47 5.92 3.78 4.11
C PHE A 47 5.56 3.93 5.58
N LYS A 48 4.26 3.96 5.84
CA LYS A 48 3.69 3.89 7.18
C LYS A 48 2.57 2.86 7.18
N ILE A 49 2.68 1.86 8.05
CA ILE A 49 1.59 0.93 8.33
C ILE A 49 0.55 1.69 9.15
N GLN A 50 -0.66 1.83 8.64
CA GLN A 50 -1.75 2.53 9.32
C GLN A 50 -2.57 1.57 10.18
N GLN A 51 -2.86 0.38 9.65
CA GLN A 51 -3.64 -0.64 10.35
C GLN A 51 -3.25 -2.02 9.82
N THR A 52 -3.34 -3.02 10.68
CA THR A 52 -3.18 -4.43 10.33
C THR A 52 -4.31 -5.23 10.96
N GLU A 53 -4.74 -6.28 10.28
CA GLU A 53 -5.76 -7.21 10.78
C GLU A 53 -5.48 -8.58 10.21
N THR A 54 -5.74 -9.63 10.99
CA THR A 54 -5.72 -11.01 10.50
C THR A 54 -7.13 -11.56 10.65
N LEU A 55 -7.73 -11.96 9.53
CA LEU A 55 -9.03 -12.60 9.49
C LEU A 55 -8.84 -14.11 9.52
N THR A 56 -9.24 -14.76 10.61
CA THR A 56 -9.21 -16.23 10.69
C THR A 56 -10.10 -16.84 9.62
N TYR A 57 -9.62 -17.88 8.95
CA TYR A 57 -10.43 -18.58 7.96
C TYR A 57 -11.61 -19.29 8.61
N PRO A 58 -12.80 -19.26 7.99
CA PRO A 58 -13.93 -20.01 8.50
C PRO A 58 -13.66 -21.51 8.32
N GLU A 59 -14.23 -22.34 9.22
CA GLU A 59 -14.14 -23.81 9.10
C GLU A 59 -14.76 -24.34 7.80
N LYS A 60 -15.65 -23.56 7.17
CA LYS A 60 -16.31 -23.86 5.89
C LYS A 60 -16.42 -22.59 5.06
N LEU A 61 -16.16 -22.72 3.75
CA LEU A 61 -16.37 -21.68 2.74
C LEU A 61 -17.82 -21.65 2.26
#